data_AF-A0AAJ6NSS0-F1
#
_entry.id   AF-A0AAJ6NSS0-F1
#
_cell.length_a   1.000
_cell.length_b   1.000
_cell.length_c   1.000
_cell.angle_alpha   90.00
_cell.angle_beta   90.00
_cell.angle_gamma   90.00
#
_symmetry.space_group_name_H-M   'P 1'
#
loop_
_entity.id
_entity.type
_entity.pdbx_description
1 polymer ?
#
loop_
_entity_poly.entity_id
_entity_poly.type
_entity_poly.pdbx_seq_one_letter_code
_entity_poly.pdbx_strand_id
1 'polypeptide(L)' 'MNNFLETPAIWYPGQSQLEYEEELNLMLQRANMTAAFLRGNIHPDTFLDFLDEQEYDVFELAEDWELVKI' A
#
# COMPACT_ATOMS: atom_id res chain seq x y z
N MET A 1 -15.19 1.55 3.38
CA MET A 1 -14.43 2.81 3.21
C MET A 1 -13.00 2.36 3.06
N ASN A 2 -12.46 2.47 1.85
CA ASN A 2 -11.26 1.73 1.48
C ASN A 2 -10.01 2.45 2.02
N ASN A 3 -9.36 1.83 3.00
CA ASN A 3 -8.21 2.38 3.74
C ASN A 3 -6.86 2.19 3.04
N PHE A 4 -6.80 1.75 1.78
CA PHE A 4 -5.52 1.47 1.09
C PHE A 4 -4.68 2.72 0.78
N LEU A 5 -5.27 3.91 0.83
CA LEU A 5 -4.53 5.19 0.74
C LEU A 5 -3.95 5.62 2.09
N GLU A 6 -4.43 5.04 3.19
CA GLU A 6 -3.91 5.31 4.50
C GLU A 6 -2.70 4.41 4.73
N THR A 7 -1.56 5.02 5.05
CA THR A 7 -0.30 4.30 5.26
C THR A 7 0.18 4.49 6.70
N PRO A 8 -0.57 4.02 7.73
CA PRO A 8 -0.12 4.13 9.11
C PRO A 8 1.06 3.18 9.37
N ALA A 9 1.89 3.54 10.34
CA ALA A 9 2.73 2.57 11.04
C ALA A 9 1.90 1.93 12.15
N ILE A 10 2.03 0.63 12.33
CA ILE A 10 1.31 -0.09 13.37
C ILE A 10 2.24 -0.37 14.56
N TRP A 11 1.78 -0.03 15.77
CA TRP A 11 2.50 -0.35 16.99
C TRP A 11 1.74 -1.40 17.80
N TYR A 12 2.41 -2.49 18.18
CA TYR A 12 1.80 -3.55 19.01
C TYR A 12 2.49 -3.69 20.38
N PRO A 13 1.76 -4.08 21.43
CA PRO A 13 2.38 -4.35 22.73
C PRO A 13 3.44 -5.45 22.64
N GLY A 14 4.64 -5.17 23.17
CA GLY A 14 5.75 -6.12 23.16
C GLY A 14 6.63 -6.09 21.90
N GLN A 15 6.32 -5.23 20.93
CA GLN A 15 7.16 -5.00 19.76
C GLN A 15 8.56 -4.54 20.19
N SER A 16 9.57 -5.25 19.70
CA SER A 16 10.97 -4.87 19.86
C SER A 16 11.29 -3.64 19.01
N GLN A 17 12.41 -2.99 19.31
CA GLN A 17 12.86 -1.85 18.52
C GLN A 17 13.11 -2.22 17.04
N LEU A 18 13.65 -3.41 16.77
CA LEU A 18 13.90 -3.87 15.41
C LEU A 18 12.60 -4.03 14.63
N GLU A 19 11.61 -4.70 15.21
CA GLU A 19 10.29 -4.89 14.57
C GLU A 19 9.58 -3.55 14.35
N TYR A 20 9.81 -2.55 15.20
CA TYR A 20 9.28 -1.21 14.98
C TYR A 20 9.99 -0.46 13.86
N GLU A 21 11.31 -0.57 13.77
CA GLU A 21 12.10 0.01 12.67
C GLU A 21 11.71 -0.61 11.32
N GLU A 22 11.45 -1.92 11.30
CA GLU A 22 10.90 -2.62 10.13
C GLU A 22 9.53 -2.09 9.73
N GLU A 23 8.60 -1.94 10.68
CA GLU A 23 7.27 -1.41 10.41
C GLU A 23 7.29 0.06 9.96
N LEU A 24 8.18 0.89 10.52
CA LEU A 24 8.41 2.25 10.05
C LEU A 24 8.91 2.28 8.60
N ASN A 25 9.81 1.38 8.23
CA ASN A 25 10.29 1.28 6.86
C ASN A 25 9.17 0.86 5.91
N LEU A 26 8.33 -0.10 6.29
CA LEU A 26 7.16 -0.49 5.51
C LEU A 26 6.16 0.66 5.36
N MET A 27 5.90 1.40 6.44
CA MET A 27 5.06 2.62 6.40
C MET A 27 5.59 3.62 5.36
N LEU A 28 6.90 3.90 5.39
CA LEU A 28 7.52 4.83 4.45
C LEU A 28 7.45 4.34 3.00
N GLN A 29 7.63 3.04 2.75
CA GLN A 29 7.49 2.44 1.42
C GLN A 29 6.06 2.61 0.89
N ARG A 30 5.06 2.24 1.70
CA ARG A 30 3.64 2.42 1.34
C ARG A 30 3.31 3.89 1.07
N ALA A 31 3.79 4.81 1.91
CA ALA A 31 3.55 6.25 1.76
C ALA A 31 4.14 6.80 0.46
N ASN A 32 5.37 6.40 0.11
CA ASN A 32 6.04 6.84 -1.11
C ASN A 32 5.36 6.31 -2.37
N MET A 33 4.99 5.02 -2.40
CA MET A 33 4.29 4.42 -3.53
C MET A 33 2.90 5.04 -3.74
N THR A 34 2.15 5.21 -2.66
CA THR A 34 0.83 5.87 -2.69
C THR A 34 0.95 7.31 -3.20
N ALA A 35 1.94 8.08 -2.71
CA ALA A 35 2.17 9.45 -3.18
C ALA A 35 2.61 9.50 -4.66
N ALA A 36 3.40 8.53 -5.13
CA ALA A 36 3.79 8.43 -6.54
C ALA A 36 2.59 8.11 -7.44
N PHE A 37 1.73 7.18 -7.01
CA PHE A 37 0.49 6.83 -7.72
C PHE A 37 -0.46 8.02 -7.84
N LEU A 38 -0.75 8.70 -6.71
CA LEU A 38 -1.65 9.86 -6.68
C LEU A 38 -1.15 11.05 -7.52
N ARG A 39 0.16 11.15 -7.74
CA ARG A 39 0.76 12.17 -8.62
C ARG A 39 0.81 11.76 -10.10
N GLY A 40 0.45 10.51 -10.42
CA GLY A 40 0.57 9.96 -11.78
C GLY A 40 2.01 9.66 -12.19
N ASN A 41 2.92 9.49 -11.23
CA ASN A 41 4.34 9.20 -11.51
C ASN A 41 4.59 7.71 -11.81
N ILE A 42 3.68 6.82 -11.41
CA ILE A 42 3.73 5.38 -11.66
C ILE A 42 2.42 4.90 -12.28
N HIS A 43 2.49 3.81 -13.06
CA HIS A 43 1.32 3.22 -13.68
C HIS A 43 0.45 2.53 -12.63
N PRO A 44 -0.89 2.50 -12.77
CA PRO A 44 -1.78 1.78 -11.86
C PRO A 44 -1.36 0.32 -11.64
N ASP A 45 -0.99 -0.41 -12.70
CA ASP A 45 -0.52 -1.79 -12.58
C ASP A 45 0.70 -1.93 -11.66
N THR A 46 1.67 -1.02 -11.74
CA THR A 46 2.84 -1.02 -10.84
C THR A 46 2.45 -0.79 -9.38
N PHE A 47 1.40 -0.01 -9.15
CA PHE A 47 0.89 0.20 -7.80
C PHE A 47 0.08 -1.00 -7.30
N LEU A 48 -0.69 -1.67 -8.18
CA LEU A 48 -1.38 -2.91 -7.86
C LEU A 48 -0.38 -4.03 -7.53
N ASP A 49 0.68 -4.22 -8.33
CA ASP A 49 1.74 -5.20 -8.04
C ASP A 49 2.35 -4.97 -6.64
N PHE A 50 2.61 -3.71 -6.28
CA PHE A 50 3.10 -3.36 -4.95
C PHE A 50 2.08 -3.69 -3.84
N LEU A 51 0.79 -3.49 -4.08
CA LEU A 51 -0.25 -3.81 -3.11
C LEU A 51 -0.44 -5.34 -2.95
N ASP A 52 -0.26 -6.11 -4.02
CA ASP A 52 -0.28 -7.58 -3.97
C ASP A 52 0.85 -8.12 -3.08
N GLU A 53 2.06 -7.55 -3.20
CA GLU A 53 3.20 -7.88 -2.34
C GLU A 53 2.94 -7.57 -0.85
N GLN A 54 1.97 -6.72 -0.54
CA GLN A 54 1.54 -6.37 0.81
C GLN A 54 0.27 -7.12 1.24
N GLU A 55 -0.13 -8.16 0.49
CA GLU A 55 -1.29 -9.02 0.74
C GLU A 55 -2.66 -8.29 0.68
N TYR A 56 -2.76 -7.18 -0.06
CA TYR A 56 -4.05 -6.56 -0.36
C TYR A 56 -4.78 -7.32 -1.47
N ASP A 57 -6.11 -7.33 -1.44
CA ASP A 57 -6.92 -7.88 -2.54
C ASP A 57 -6.91 -6.92 -3.74
N VAL A 58 -5.95 -7.12 -4.65
CA VAL A 58 -5.77 -6.27 -5.82
C VAL A 58 -6.85 -6.46 -6.88
N PHE A 59 -7.60 -7.57 -6.85
CA PHE A 59 -8.70 -7.80 -7.78
C PHE A 59 -9.89 -6.91 -7.41
N GLU A 60 -10.24 -6.84 -6.13
CA GLU A 60 -11.26 -5.91 -5.62
C GLU A 60 -10.86 -4.46 -5.94
N LEU A 61 -9.59 -4.10 -5.73
CA LEU A 61 -9.08 -2.75 -6.02
C LEU A 61 -9.11 -2.40 -7.51
N ALA A 62 -8.74 -3.35 -8.38
CA ALA A 62 -8.77 -3.14 -9.83
C ALA A 62 -10.20 -2.97 -10.36
N GLU A 63 -11.18 -3.69 -9.78
CA GLU A 63 -12.60 -3.50 -10.07
C GLU A 63 -13.08 -2.11 -9.62
N ASP A 64 -12.76 -1.71 -8.39
CA ASP A 64 -13.12 -0.41 -7.83
C ASP A 64 -12.54 0.79 -8.62
N TRP A 65 -11.36 0.60 -9.22
CA TRP A 65 -10.71 1.64 -10.04
C TRP A 65 -11.08 1.56 -11.53
N GLU A 66 -12.05 0.72 -11.89
CA GLU A 66 -12.49 0.51 -13.28
C GLU A 66 -11.34 0.09 -14.22
N LEU A 67 -10.31 -0.58 -13.69
CA LEU A 67 -9.15 -1.04 -14.46
C LEU A 67 -9.42 -2.35 -15.21
N VAL A 68 -10.46 -3.09 -14.81
CA VAL A 68 -10.92 -4.29 -15.52
C VAL A 68 -11.71 -3.85 -16.75
N LYS A 69 -11.11 -3.98 -17.93
CA LYS A 69 -11.79 -3.74 -19.21
C LYS A 69 -12.97 -4.70 -19.41
N ILE A 70 -14.10 -4.15 -19.88
CA ILE A 70 -15.14 -4.84 -20.66
C ILE A 70 -14.52 -5.49 -21.88
#